data_AF-A0A0M9DIM8-F1
#
_entry.id   AF-A0A0M9DIM8-F1
#
_cell.length_a   1.000
_cell.length_b   1.000
_cell.length_c   1.000
_cell.angle_alpha   90.00
_cell.angle_beta   90.00
_cell.angle_gamma   90.00
#
_symmetry.space_group_name_H-M   'P 1'
#
loop_
_entity.id
_entity.type
_entity.pdbx_description
1 polymer ?
#
loop_
_entity_poly.entity_id
_entity_poly.type
_entity_poly.pdbx_seq_one_letter_code
_entity_poly.pdbx_strand_id
1 'polypeptide(L)' 'MEIVYDKHDRMQYHPDFHFAHGQPFSDSDLEYICKFYEADHTRTISFAIGKTEHAIRTKVNYLKKIGLFERYKNRNKYW' A
#
# COMPACT_ATOMS: atom_id res chain seq x y z
N MET A 1 -20.88 4.80 3.92
CA MET A 1 -20.09 4.72 5.18
C MET A 1 -19.56 6.12 5.45
N GLU A 2 -19.34 6.53 6.70
CA GLU A 2 -18.73 7.83 6.96
C GLU A 2 -17.21 7.76 6.82
N ILE A 3 -16.59 8.86 6.41
CA ILE A 3 -15.13 8.98 6.36
C ILE A 3 -14.64 9.30 7.76
N VAL A 4 -13.83 8.41 8.31
CA VAL A 4 -13.23 8.55 9.65
C VAL A 4 -11.72 8.41 9.54
N TYR A 5 -10.99 9.17 10.36
CA TYR A 5 -9.54 9.15 10.42
C TYR A 5 -9.04 8.60 11.75
N ASP A 6 -7.86 8.00 11.76
CA ASP A 6 -7.17 7.63 13.00
C ASP A 6 -6.40 8.84 13.60
N LYS A 7 -5.77 8.62 14.77
CA LYS A 7 -4.98 9.67 15.46
C LYS A 7 -3.76 10.19 14.68
N HIS A 8 -3.42 9.59 13.54
CA HIS A 8 -2.31 10.00 12.67
C HIS A 8 -2.83 10.54 11.31
N ASP A 9 -4.09 10.95 11.26
CA ASP A 9 -4.76 11.44 10.03
C ASP A 9 -4.81 10.39 8.91
N ARG A 10 -4.82 9.09 9.23
CA ARG A 10 -4.95 8.04 8.20
C ARG A 10 -6.41 7.66 8.07
N MET A 11 -6.91 7.64 6.84
CA MET A 11 -8.29 7.21 6.59
C MET A 11 -8.49 5.77 7.08
N GLN A 12 -9.50 5.55 7.90
CA GLN A 12 -9.94 4.21 8.27
C GLN A 12 -10.57 3.50 7.05
N TYR A 13 -10.91 2.22 7.20
CA TYR A 13 -11.54 1.49 6.11
C TYR A 13 -12.80 2.21 5.62
N HIS A 14 -12.92 2.30 4.30
CA HIS A 14 -14.06 2.88 3.61
C HIS A 14 -14.20 2.15 2.26
N PRO A 15 -15.34 1.52 1.96
CA PRO A 15 -15.50 0.63 0.80
C PRO A 15 -15.15 1.31 -0.52
N ASP A 16 -15.51 2.57 -0.69
CA ASP A 16 -15.30 3.30 -1.96
C ASP A 16 -13.81 3.63 -2.24
N PHE A 17 -12.99 3.75 -1.19
CA PHE A 17 -11.55 4.06 -1.31
C PHE A 17 -10.67 2.84 -1.11
N HIS A 18 -11.18 1.83 -0.42
CA HIS A 18 -10.46 0.62 -0.05
C HIS A 18 -11.13 -0.61 -0.68
N PHE A 19 -11.42 -0.53 -1.98
CA PHE A 19 -12.15 -1.55 -2.74
C PHE A 19 -11.47 -2.93 -2.74
N ALA A 20 -10.16 -2.99 -2.48
CA ALA A 20 -9.39 -4.24 -2.39
C ALA A 20 -9.21 -4.72 -0.93
N HIS A 21 -10.15 -4.39 -0.04
CA HIS A 21 -10.15 -4.84 1.35
C HIS A 21 -10.30 -6.36 1.46
N GLY A 22 -9.55 -6.96 2.39
CA GLY A 22 -9.49 -8.41 2.59
C GLY A 22 -8.74 -9.20 1.49
N GLN A 23 -8.49 -8.59 0.33
CA GLN A 23 -7.77 -9.23 -0.76
C GLN A 23 -6.26 -9.29 -0.48
N PRO A 24 -5.55 -10.36 -0.91
CA PRO A 24 -4.09 -10.41 -0.84
C PRO A 24 -3.45 -9.29 -1.68
N PHE A 25 -2.16 -9.03 -1.45
CA PHE A 25 -1.38 -8.18 -2.36
C PHE A 25 -0.91 -9.02 -3.53
N SER A 26 -1.22 -8.58 -4.74
CA SER A 26 -0.70 -9.18 -5.97
C SER A 26 0.77 -8.81 -6.17
N ASP A 27 1.47 -9.53 -7.05
CA ASP A 27 2.83 -9.18 -7.45
C ASP A 27 2.93 -7.77 -8.05
N SER A 28 1.90 -7.33 -8.78
CA SER A 28 1.81 -5.97 -9.34
C SER A 28 1.65 -4.93 -8.23
N ASP A 29 0.82 -5.21 -7.21
CA ASP A 29 0.68 -4.31 -6.05
C ASP A 29 2.01 -4.17 -5.31
N LEU A 30 2.71 -5.29 -5.06
CA LEU A 30 3.99 -5.27 -4.35
C LEU A 30 5.06 -4.50 -5.12
N GLU A 31 5.09 -4.65 -6.44
CA GLU A 31 5.98 -3.89 -7.32
C GLU A 31 5.64 -2.39 -7.30
N TYR A 32 4.36 -2.03 -7.47
CA TYR A 32 3.90 -0.64 -7.40
C TYR A 32 4.25 0.00 -6.06
N ILE A 33 3.88 -0.66 -4.95
CA ILE A 33 4.18 -0.17 -3.60
C ILE A 33 5.67 0.07 -3.46
N CYS A 34 6.52 -0.92 -3.73
CA CYS A 34 7.96 -0.76 -3.51
C CYS A 34 8.61 0.29 -4.42
N LYS A 35 8.10 0.46 -5.65
CA LYS A 35 8.61 1.47 -6.58
C LYS A 35 8.29 2.90 -6.12
N PHE A 36 7.08 3.14 -5.64
CA PHE A 36 6.60 4.49 -5.33
C PHE A 36 6.67 4.86 -3.85
N TYR A 37 6.84 3.92 -2.92
CA TYR A 37 6.76 4.17 -1.47
C TYR A 37 7.73 5.23 -0.93
N GLU A 38 8.88 5.42 -1.57
CA GLU A 38 9.88 6.42 -1.13
C GLU A 38 9.71 7.77 -1.82
N ALA A 39 8.94 7.84 -2.91
CA ALA A 39 8.69 9.06 -3.66
C ALA A 39 7.32 9.67 -3.34
N ASP A 40 6.31 8.82 -3.14
CA ASP A 40 4.91 9.21 -2.97
C ASP A 40 4.44 9.13 -1.51
N HIS A 41 3.43 9.93 -1.19
CA HIS A 41 2.73 9.81 0.08
C HIS A 41 1.97 8.46 0.15
N THR A 42 2.01 7.78 1.30
CA THR A 42 1.34 6.48 1.47
C THR A 42 -0.15 6.54 1.15
N ARG A 43 -0.82 7.67 1.42
CA ARG A 43 -2.22 7.91 1.04
C ARG A 43 -2.46 7.84 -0.48
N THR A 44 -1.54 8.35 -1.29
CA THR A 44 -1.62 8.25 -2.76
C THR A 44 -1.59 6.78 -3.20
N ILE A 45 -0.66 6.01 -2.64
CA ILE A 45 -0.55 4.57 -2.90
C ILE A 45 -1.79 3.83 -2.42
N SER A 46 -2.33 4.21 -1.24
CA SER A 46 -3.55 3.69 -0.64
C SER A 46 -4.74 3.75 -1.58
N PHE A 47 -4.96 4.92 -2.18
CA PHE A 47 -6.04 5.11 -3.14
C PHE A 47 -5.77 4.45 -4.49
N ALA A 48 -4.51 4.42 -4.95
CA ALA A 48 -4.16 3.77 -6.21
C ALA A 48 -4.45 2.26 -6.21
N ILE A 49 -4.15 1.56 -5.11
CA ILE A 49 -4.31 0.08 -5.03
C ILE A 49 -5.55 -0.36 -4.25
N GLY A 50 -6.33 0.58 -3.71
CA GLY A 50 -7.55 0.30 -2.96
C GLY A 50 -7.32 -0.43 -1.63
N LYS A 51 -6.22 -0.15 -0.92
CA LYS A 51 -5.92 -0.73 0.41
C LYS A 51 -5.55 0.35 1.39
N THR A 52 -5.80 0.16 2.69
CA THR A 52 -5.56 1.19 3.70
C THR A 52 -4.07 1.54 3.84
N GLU A 53 -3.78 2.79 4.23
CA GLU A 53 -2.41 3.23 4.54
C GLU A 53 -1.72 2.32 5.58
N HIS A 54 -2.49 1.83 6.55
CA HIS A 54 -2.00 0.89 7.55
C HIS A 54 -1.55 -0.43 6.92
N ALA A 55 -2.35 -1.01 6.02
CA ALA A 55 -2.01 -2.27 5.34
C ALA A 55 -0.74 -2.11 4.50
N ILE A 56 -0.59 -0.98 3.80
CA ILE A 56 0.60 -0.68 2.99
C ILE A 56 1.84 -0.57 3.87
N ARG A 57 1.80 0.24 4.94
CA ARG A 57 2.94 0.43 5.85
C ARG A 57 3.38 -0.89 6.49
N THR A 58 2.41 -1.69 6.95
CA THR A 58 2.66 -3.02 7.51
C THR A 58 3.32 -3.94 6.47
N LYS A 59 2.84 -3.93 5.22
CA LYS A 59 3.42 -4.72 4.14
C LYS A 59 4.85 -4.28 3.81
N VAL A 60 5.10 -2.98 3.70
CA VAL A 60 6.44 -2.45 3.43
C VAL A 60 7.41 -2.79 4.54
N ASN A 61 7.02 -2.62 5.81
CA ASN A 61 7.86 -3.00 6.94
C ASN A 61 8.22 -4.49 6.91
N TYR A 62 7.25 -5.34 6.57
CA TYR A 62 7.50 -6.77 6.39
C TYR A 62 8.49 -7.03 5.24
N LEU A 63 8.27 -6.45 4.05
CA LEU A 63 9.15 -6.63 2.89
C LEU A 63 10.59 -6.14 3.15
N LYS A 64 10.75 -5.01 3.85
CA LYS A 64 12.06 -4.50 4.27
C LYS A 64 12.72 -5.48 5.24
N LYS A 65 11.99 -6.00 6.22
CA LYS A 65 12.48 -6.98 7.20
C LYS A 65 12.97 -8.27 6.55
N ILE A 66 12.32 -8.75 5.49
CA ILE A 66 12.69 -9.99 4.78
C ILE A 66 13.57 -9.77 3.54
N GLY A 67 14.05 -8.54 3.31
CA GLY A 67 14.94 -8.22 2.18
C GLY A 67 14.29 -8.24 0.80
N LEU A 68 12.96 -8.22 0.70
CA LEU A 68 12.24 -8.24 -0.59
C LEU A 68 11.88 -6.85 -1.12
N PHE A 69 11.99 -5.79 -0.31
CA PHE A 69 11.60 -4.44 -0.73
C PHE A 69 12.35 -3.99 -1.99
N GLU A 70 13.69 -4.01 -1.96
CA GLU A 70 14.54 -3.64 -3.10
C GLU A 70 14.35 -4.57 -4.30
N ARG A 71 14.05 -5.86 -4.06
CA ARG A 71 13.76 -6.80 -5.14
C ARG A 71 12.50 -6.39 -5.91
N TYR A 72 11.42 -6.05 -5.22
CA TYR A 72 10.19 -5.60 -5.88
C TYR A 72 10.37 -4.21 -6.51
N LYS A 73 11.07 -3.29 -5.84
CA LYS A 73 11.37 -1.94 -6.37
C LYS A 73 12.05 -1.97 -7.74
N ASN A 74 12.95 -2.92 -7.95
CA ASN A 74 13.76 -3.04 -9.16
C ASN A 74 13.23 -4.09 -10.18
N ARG A 75 12.05 -4.69 -9.94
CA ARG A 75 11.55 -5.82 -10.73
C ARG A 75 11.12 -5.45 -12.15
N ASN A 76 10.61 -4.24 -12.36
CA ASN A 76 10.18 -3.68 -13.67
C ASN A 76 9.37 -4.66 -14.55
N LYS A 77 8.50 -5.47 -13.95
CA LYS A 77 7.66 -6.44 -14.65
C LYS A 77 6.29 -5.85 -15.00
N TYR A 78 5.76 -4.97 -14.17
CA TYR A 78 4.44 -4.36 -14.30
C TYR A 78 4.48 -2.82 -14.30
N TRP A 79 5.49 -2.20 -13.66
CA TRP A 79 5.63 -0.75 -13.46
C TRP A 79 7.07 -0.31 -13.65
#